data_AF-A0AAJ1S213-F1
#
_entry.id   AF-A0AAJ1S213-F1
#
_cell.length_a   1.000
_cell.length_b   1.000
_cell.length_c   1.000
_cell.angle_alpha   90.00
_cell.angle_beta   90.00
_cell.angle_gamma   90.00
#
_symmetry.space_group_name_H-M   'P 1'
#
loop_
_entity.id
_entity.type
_entity.pdbx_description
1 polymer ?
#
loop_
_entity_poly.entity_id
_entity_poly.type
_entity_poly.pdbx_seq_one_letter_code
_entity_poly.pdbx_strand_id
1 'polypeptide(L)'
;MTDDVLYPGMDEHRAIEFLWATSDGTAIDSWHWLIETSTTSFYIKSMNRAMQGAKVTIHGPDARYPGEDHYRFDVIRTPEMEVDQKAANRSARAGGRWLTDSNDLPHYFTGRRVADNVDHVVRLSTGHDVFVAGAPPAGGSDWPKEKATMRGLLPIPAEGFVVHVDVFLRYDSERGPYWPHSEEAIRAQRAGLGFMTNSLDWKLSVVVFQRRADEEPDPCGDLRDDTPLDRCRRGYAAIVEDDGLLWLCEKLIPFPDEVESETSAADS
;
A
#
# COMPACT_ATOMS: atom_id res chain seq x y z
N MET A 1 -3.73 20.95 22.87
CA MET A 1 -4.98 20.26 22.53
C MET A 1 -4.54 19.04 21.75
N THR A 2 -4.52 17.87 22.40
CA THR A 2 -4.15 16.61 21.76
C THR A 2 -5.40 16.11 21.06
N ASP A 3 -5.53 16.42 19.77
CA ASP A 3 -6.58 15.84 18.95
C ASP A 3 -6.44 14.32 18.99
N ASP A 4 -7.51 13.67 19.46
CA ASP A 4 -7.61 12.22 19.53
C ASP A 4 -7.36 11.63 18.14
N VAL A 5 -6.26 10.88 18.01
CA VAL A 5 -6.03 10.02 16.85
C VAL A 5 -7.12 8.95 16.86
N LEU A 6 -8.14 9.16 16.03
CA LEU A 6 -9.28 8.26 15.84
C LEU A 6 -8.82 7.02 15.08
N TYR A 7 -8.48 5.96 15.81
CA TYR A 7 -8.49 4.60 15.28
C TYR A 7 -9.81 3.94 15.72
N PRO A 8 -10.65 3.46 14.80
CA PRO A 8 -11.99 2.94 15.09
C PRO A 8 -11.91 1.58 15.81
N GLY A 9 -10.70 1.02 15.96
CA GLY A 9 -10.48 -0.21 16.68
C GLY A 9 -10.68 -1.45 15.82
N MET A 10 -11.34 -2.46 16.39
CA MET A 10 -11.38 -3.83 15.87
C MET A 10 -12.75 -4.17 15.26
N ASP A 11 -13.51 -3.14 14.89
CA ASP A 11 -14.90 -3.25 14.45
C ASP A 11 -15.00 -3.59 12.96
N GLU A 12 -16.19 -4.04 12.54
CA GLU A 12 -16.48 -4.30 11.13
C GLU A 12 -16.81 -3.01 10.36
N HIS A 13 -16.30 -2.91 9.13
CA HIS A 13 -16.48 -1.76 8.27
C HIS A 13 -16.90 -2.16 6.84
N ARG A 14 -17.53 -1.23 6.12
CA ARG A 14 -17.89 -1.42 4.70
C ARG A 14 -16.70 -1.16 3.76
N ALA A 15 -15.86 -0.22 4.16
CA ALA A 15 -14.60 0.12 3.53
C ALA A 15 -13.73 0.88 4.53
N ILE A 16 -12.41 0.72 4.38
CA ILE A 16 -11.38 1.33 5.23
C ILE A 16 -10.53 2.23 4.34
N GLU A 17 -10.48 3.52 4.67
CA GLU A 17 -9.56 4.48 4.05
C GLU A 17 -8.48 4.89 5.05
N PHE A 18 -7.25 5.05 4.59
CA PHE A 18 -6.17 5.57 5.43
C PHE A 18 -5.07 6.27 4.62
N LEU A 19 -4.36 7.17 5.29
CA LEU A 19 -3.11 7.76 4.81
C LEU A 19 -2.23 8.14 6.00
N TRP A 20 -0.92 8.16 5.81
CA TRP A 20 0.01 8.74 6.77
C TRP A 20 0.12 10.24 6.51
N ALA A 21 0.00 11.06 7.56
CA ALA A 21 0.11 12.51 7.43
C ALA A 21 0.88 13.10 8.61
N THR A 22 1.63 14.16 8.31
CA THR A 22 2.21 15.01 9.36
C THR A 22 1.11 15.79 10.07
N SER A 23 1.17 15.84 11.41
CA SER A 23 0.25 16.64 12.23
C SER A 23 0.80 18.02 12.59
N ASP A 24 1.95 18.40 12.03
CA ASP A 24 2.72 19.60 12.38
C ASP A 24 2.45 20.80 11.44
N GLY A 25 1.50 20.65 10.50
CA GLY A 25 1.14 21.70 9.55
C GLY A 25 2.02 21.77 8.29
N THR A 26 3.00 20.87 8.13
CA THR A 26 3.78 20.73 6.89
C THR A 26 2.97 20.11 5.74
N ALA A 27 1.87 19.40 6.06
CA ALA A 27 0.96 18.75 5.11
C ALA A 27 1.68 17.77 4.16
N ILE A 28 2.69 17.06 4.67
CA ILE A 28 3.34 15.99 3.92
C ILE A 28 2.50 14.73 4.12
N ASP A 29 1.63 14.48 3.15
CA ASP A 29 0.81 13.29 3.08
C ASP A 29 1.55 12.17 2.32
N SER A 30 1.37 10.94 2.79
CA SER A 30 1.60 9.72 2.02
C SER A 30 0.42 9.46 1.07
N TRP A 31 0.56 8.43 0.26
CA TRP A 31 -0.48 7.96 -0.63
C TRP A 31 -1.72 7.51 0.16
N HIS A 32 -2.88 7.98 -0.29
CA HIS A 32 -4.16 7.62 0.31
C HIS A 32 -4.63 6.27 -0.23
N TRP A 33 -4.89 5.33 0.67
CA TRP A 33 -5.33 3.97 0.36
C TRP A 33 -6.79 3.73 0.74
N LEU A 34 -7.47 2.92 -0.06
CA LEU A 34 -8.84 2.43 0.15
C LEU A 34 -8.83 0.91 0.06
N ILE A 35 -9.38 0.27 1.09
CA ILE A 35 -9.69 -1.16 1.09
C ILE A 35 -11.21 -1.34 1.08
N GLU A 36 -11.70 -2.15 0.17
CA GLU A 36 -13.13 -2.39 -0.03
C GLU A 36 -13.41 -3.85 -0.40
N THR A 37 -14.66 -4.26 -0.22
CA THR A 37 -15.16 -5.59 -0.61
C THR A 37 -16.16 -5.50 -1.77
N SER A 38 -16.23 -6.57 -2.57
CA SER A 38 -17.26 -6.78 -3.59
C SER A 38 -17.52 -8.27 -3.77
N THR A 39 -18.74 -8.71 -3.47
CA THR A 39 -19.14 -10.13 -3.58
C THR A 39 -18.13 -11.04 -2.87
N THR A 40 -17.40 -11.89 -3.59
CA THR A 40 -16.40 -12.85 -3.06
C THR A 40 -15.00 -12.25 -2.91
N SER A 41 -14.81 -10.95 -3.17
CA SER A 41 -13.50 -10.36 -3.40
C SER A 41 -13.20 -9.16 -2.49
N PHE A 42 -11.92 -8.94 -2.21
CA PHE A 42 -11.41 -7.71 -1.61
C PHE A 42 -10.51 -6.96 -2.59
N TYR A 43 -10.44 -5.65 -2.43
CA TYR A 43 -9.58 -4.78 -3.22
C TYR A 43 -8.85 -3.77 -2.33
N ILE A 44 -7.55 -3.60 -2.56
CA ILE A 44 -6.75 -2.50 -2.00
C ILE A 44 -6.35 -1.60 -3.18
N LYS A 45 -6.67 -0.31 -3.08
CA LYS A 45 -6.50 0.66 -4.16
C LYS A 45 -5.95 1.96 -3.61
N SER A 46 -5.14 2.66 -4.40
CA SER A 46 -4.83 4.04 -4.08
C SER A 46 -5.95 4.98 -4.57
N MET A 47 -6.30 5.92 -3.71
CA MET A 47 -7.17 7.06 -3.97
C MET A 47 -6.40 8.26 -4.54
N ASN A 48 -5.07 8.25 -4.44
CA ASN A 48 -4.22 9.28 -5.01
C ASN A 48 -4.03 9.08 -6.53
N ARG A 49 -4.27 10.13 -7.32
CA ARG A 49 -4.22 10.10 -8.80
C ARG A 49 -2.91 9.58 -9.38
N ALA A 50 -1.80 9.83 -8.70
CA ALA A 50 -0.49 9.31 -9.07
C ALA A 50 -0.43 7.78 -9.02
N MET A 51 -1.23 7.16 -8.16
CA MET A 51 -1.16 5.75 -7.82
C MET A 51 -2.48 5.01 -8.06
N GLN A 52 -3.52 5.68 -8.57
CA GLN A 52 -4.84 5.12 -8.89
C GLN A 52 -4.78 3.93 -9.86
N GLY A 53 -3.67 3.82 -10.60
CA GLY A 53 -3.33 2.66 -11.39
C GLY A 53 -3.21 1.37 -10.59
N ALA A 54 -2.67 1.42 -9.37
CA ALA A 54 -2.43 0.23 -8.57
C ALA A 54 -3.68 -0.36 -7.98
N LYS A 55 -3.74 -1.68 -8.05
CA LYS A 55 -4.77 -2.45 -7.40
C LYS A 55 -4.22 -3.79 -6.96
N VAL A 56 -4.41 -4.10 -5.68
CA VAL A 56 -4.38 -5.49 -5.20
C VAL A 56 -5.80 -6.04 -5.28
N THR A 57 -5.93 -7.25 -5.80
CA THR A 57 -7.18 -8.01 -5.87
C THR A 57 -7.03 -9.34 -5.16
N ILE A 58 -7.95 -9.63 -4.25
CA ILE A 58 -8.04 -10.89 -3.52
C ILE A 58 -9.37 -11.51 -3.93
N HIS A 59 -9.33 -12.42 -4.89
CA HIS A 59 -10.51 -13.12 -5.41
C HIS A 59 -10.66 -14.46 -4.70
N GLY A 60 -11.77 -14.63 -3.97
CA GLY A 60 -12.18 -15.94 -3.48
C GLY A 60 -12.98 -16.72 -4.53
N PRO A 61 -13.25 -18.02 -4.29
CA PRO A 61 -13.96 -18.87 -5.21
C PRO A 61 -15.36 -18.33 -5.54
N ASP A 62 -15.69 -18.25 -6.83
CA ASP A 62 -17.01 -17.84 -7.34
C ASP A 62 -17.55 -18.93 -8.28
N ALA A 63 -18.75 -19.46 -8.01
CA ALA A 63 -19.37 -20.49 -8.83
C ALA A 63 -19.64 -20.03 -10.28
N ARG A 64 -19.72 -18.71 -10.53
CA ARG A 64 -19.87 -18.13 -11.87
C ARG A 64 -18.55 -18.10 -12.65
N TYR A 65 -17.43 -18.14 -11.94
CA TYR A 65 -16.07 -18.09 -12.48
C TYR A 65 -15.17 -19.14 -11.80
N PRO A 66 -15.42 -20.45 -12.01
CA PRO A 66 -14.70 -21.50 -11.30
C PRO A 66 -13.20 -21.49 -11.61
N GLY A 67 -12.36 -21.54 -10.57
CA GLY A 67 -10.89 -21.57 -10.68
C GLY A 67 -10.23 -20.20 -10.91
N GLU A 68 -11.01 -19.12 -10.86
CA GLU A 68 -10.51 -17.75 -10.99
C GLU A 68 -10.20 -17.12 -9.61
N ASP A 69 -10.12 -17.91 -8.54
CA ASP A 69 -9.64 -17.46 -7.24
C ASP A 69 -8.11 -17.24 -7.27
N HIS A 70 -7.68 -16.06 -6.81
CA HIS A 70 -6.27 -15.65 -6.85
C HIS A 70 -6.02 -14.41 -5.99
N TYR A 71 -4.77 -14.21 -5.56
CA TYR A 71 -4.29 -12.89 -5.15
C TYR A 71 -3.42 -12.31 -6.26
N ARG A 72 -3.64 -11.05 -6.58
CA ARG A 72 -2.96 -10.38 -7.69
C ARG A 72 -2.71 -8.92 -7.41
N PHE A 73 -1.50 -8.46 -7.69
CA PHE A 73 -1.17 -7.05 -7.80
C PHE A 73 -1.00 -6.69 -9.28
N ASP A 74 -1.62 -5.61 -9.71
CA ASP A 74 -1.55 -5.15 -11.09
C ASP A 74 -1.74 -3.63 -11.18
N VAL A 75 -1.39 -3.10 -12.34
CA VAL A 75 -1.72 -1.73 -12.74
C VAL A 75 -2.94 -1.72 -13.68
N ILE A 76 -3.55 -0.55 -13.90
CA ILE A 76 -4.69 -0.44 -14.84
C ILE A 76 -4.30 -0.96 -16.23
N ARG A 77 -5.11 -1.90 -16.73
CA ARG A 77 -4.99 -2.50 -18.06
C ARG A 77 -6.12 -2.08 -19.00
N THR A 78 -5.84 -2.14 -20.30
CA THR A 78 -6.85 -2.08 -21.36
C THR A 78 -7.71 -3.36 -21.37
N PRO A 79 -8.85 -3.39 -22.08
CA PRO A 79 -9.61 -4.62 -22.28
C PRO A 79 -8.80 -5.77 -22.90
N GLU A 80 -7.77 -5.44 -23.67
CA GLU A 80 -6.84 -6.38 -24.31
C GLU A 80 -5.71 -6.85 -23.36
N MET A 81 -5.78 -6.51 -22.07
CA MET A 81 -4.80 -6.87 -21.02
C MET A 81 -3.40 -6.27 -21.22
N GLU A 82 -3.29 -5.19 -21.99
CA GLU A 82 -2.08 -4.37 -22.09
C GLU A 82 -2.09 -3.28 -21.00
N VAL A 83 -0.93 -2.75 -20.63
CA VAL A 83 -0.87 -1.59 -19.73
C VAL A 83 -1.58 -0.41 -20.40
N ASP A 84 -2.53 0.21 -19.69
CA ASP A 84 -3.17 1.43 -20.19
C ASP A 84 -2.17 2.59 -20.14
N GLN A 85 -1.44 2.81 -21.24
CA GLN A 85 -0.42 3.85 -21.33
C GLN A 85 -0.98 5.25 -21.07
N LYS A 86 -2.27 5.50 -21.34
CA LYS A 86 -2.90 6.79 -21.04
C LYS A 86 -3.10 6.94 -19.54
N ALA A 87 -3.52 5.89 -18.84
CA ALA A 87 -3.58 5.88 -17.36
C ALA A 87 -2.18 5.97 -16.73
N ALA A 88 -1.20 5.24 -17.26
CA ALA A 88 0.19 5.30 -16.80
C ALA A 88 0.78 6.70 -16.98
N ASN A 89 0.61 7.32 -18.15
CA ASN A 89 1.08 8.69 -18.41
C ASN A 89 0.41 9.73 -17.51
N ARG A 90 -0.89 9.57 -17.21
CA ARG A 90 -1.59 10.45 -16.25
C ARG A 90 -1.04 10.28 -14.83
N SER A 91 -0.84 9.04 -14.40
CA SER A 91 -0.24 8.68 -13.10
C SER A 91 1.16 9.27 -12.97
N ALA A 92 2.00 9.12 -13.99
CA ALA A 92 3.34 9.68 -14.03
C ALA A 92 3.35 11.22 -13.97
N ARG A 93 2.45 11.89 -14.69
CA ARG A 93 2.29 13.36 -14.62
C ARG A 93 1.81 13.84 -13.25
N ALA A 94 1.02 13.03 -12.55
CA ALA A 94 0.57 13.31 -11.19
C ALA A 94 1.62 12.96 -10.11
N GLY A 95 2.81 12.48 -10.50
CA GLY A 95 3.92 12.18 -9.59
C GLY A 95 4.14 10.70 -9.31
N GLY A 96 3.30 9.80 -9.84
CA GLY A 96 3.37 8.37 -9.55
C GLY A 96 4.58 7.69 -10.16
N ARG A 97 5.34 6.94 -9.36
CA ARG A 97 6.51 6.20 -9.83
C ARG A 97 6.47 4.77 -9.28
N TRP A 98 6.47 3.82 -10.20
CA TRP A 98 6.63 2.40 -9.93
C TRP A 98 8.05 1.98 -10.23
N LEU A 99 8.63 1.22 -9.31
CA LEU A 99 9.95 0.62 -9.50
C LEU A 99 9.87 -0.78 -10.11
N THR A 100 8.72 -1.44 -9.94
CA THR A 100 8.43 -2.73 -10.55
C THR A 100 8.27 -2.55 -12.06
N ASP A 101 8.98 -3.37 -12.84
CA ASP A 101 8.79 -3.38 -14.30
C ASP A 101 7.34 -3.80 -14.60
N SER A 102 6.65 -2.99 -15.39
CA SER A 102 5.31 -3.29 -15.85
C SER A 102 5.20 -4.59 -16.64
N ASN A 103 6.30 -5.08 -17.22
CA ASN A 103 6.36 -6.38 -17.89
C ASN A 103 6.24 -7.55 -16.91
N ASP A 104 6.60 -7.34 -15.64
CA ASP A 104 6.49 -8.36 -14.60
C ASP A 104 5.08 -8.42 -13.99
N LEU A 105 4.18 -7.52 -14.42
CA LEU A 105 2.81 -7.49 -14.00
C LEU A 105 1.92 -8.29 -14.98
N PRO A 106 0.83 -8.92 -14.50
CA PRO A 106 0.38 -8.93 -13.12
C PRO A 106 1.21 -9.86 -12.25
N HIS A 107 1.47 -9.46 -11.01
CA HIS A 107 2.04 -10.34 -10.00
C HIS A 107 0.93 -11.17 -9.36
N TYR A 108 0.94 -12.48 -9.61
CA TYR A 108 0.16 -13.44 -8.84
C TYR A 108 0.95 -13.87 -7.61
N PHE A 109 0.28 -13.96 -6.47
CA PHE A 109 0.89 -14.33 -5.20
C PHE A 109 -0.10 -15.10 -4.31
N THR A 110 0.40 -15.68 -3.22
CA THR A 110 -0.40 -16.56 -2.35
C THR A 110 -0.67 -15.98 -0.97
N GLY A 111 0.01 -14.90 -0.60
CA GLY A 111 0.11 -14.47 0.79
C GLY A 111 1.02 -15.40 1.60
N ARG A 112 1.54 -14.87 2.70
CA ARG A 112 2.33 -15.63 3.66
C ARG A 112 1.44 -16.30 4.68
N ARG A 113 1.44 -17.63 4.73
CA ARG A 113 0.70 -18.40 5.73
C ARG A 113 1.25 -18.12 7.14
N VAL A 114 0.42 -17.57 8.04
CA VAL A 114 0.83 -17.24 9.42
C VAL A 114 0.10 -18.05 10.48
N ALA A 115 -1.05 -18.64 10.15
CA ALA A 115 -1.79 -19.60 10.97
C ALA A 115 -2.74 -20.42 10.09
N ASP A 116 -3.37 -21.47 10.64
CA ASP A 116 -4.38 -22.24 9.91
C ASP A 116 -5.48 -21.32 9.36
N ASN A 117 -5.70 -21.41 8.05
CA ASN A 117 -6.66 -20.59 7.30
C ASN A 117 -6.46 -19.07 7.42
N VAL A 118 -5.22 -18.62 7.66
CA VAL A 118 -4.86 -17.21 7.76
C VAL A 118 -3.60 -16.89 6.94
N ASP A 119 -3.76 -15.98 5.99
CA ASP A 119 -2.66 -15.44 5.19
C ASP A 119 -2.39 -13.98 5.59
N HIS A 120 -1.11 -13.61 5.72
CA HIS A 120 -0.66 -12.22 5.65
C HIS A 120 -0.48 -11.88 4.17
N VAL A 121 -1.39 -11.06 3.64
CA VAL A 121 -1.56 -10.89 2.19
C VAL A 121 -0.76 -9.72 1.67
N VAL A 122 -0.86 -8.57 2.33
CA VAL A 122 -0.18 -7.34 1.93
C VAL A 122 0.42 -6.67 3.13
N ARG A 123 1.65 -6.19 2.98
CA ARG A 123 2.25 -5.19 3.86
C ARG A 123 2.48 -3.91 3.08
N LEU A 124 1.89 -2.82 3.54
CA LEU A 124 2.30 -1.49 3.12
C LEU A 124 3.36 -0.98 4.08
N SER A 125 4.53 -0.61 3.59
CA SER A 125 5.65 -0.13 4.40
C SER A 125 6.02 1.30 4.04
N THR A 126 6.11 2.16 5.05
CA THR A 126 6.55 3.55 4.90
C THR A 126 7.58 3.89 5.98
N GLY A 127 8.75 4.38 5.55
CA GLY A 127 9.83 4.85 6.41
C GLY A 127 9.79 6.36 6.73
N HIS A 128 10.59 6.80 7.69
CA HIS A 128 10.71 8.22 8.07
C HIS A 128 11.32 9.09 6.97
N ASP A 129 12.16 8.51 6.12
CA ASP A 129 12.85 9.19 5.02
C ASP A 129 11.91 9.92 4.06
N VAL A 130 10.69 9.40 3.84
CA VAL A 130 9.74 10.06 2.94
C VAL A 130 9.11 11.30 3.56
N PHE A 131 9.18 11.50 4.88
CA PHE A 131 8.55 12.62 5.60
C PHE A 131 9.51 13.74 6.02
N VAL A 132 10.80 13.63 5.66
CA VAL A 132 11.77 14.68 6.01
C VAL A 132 11.52 15.97 5.22
N ALA A 133 11.94 17.11 5.79
CA ALA A 133 11.80 18.40 5.13
C ALA A 133 12.47 18.40 3.74
N GLY A 134 11.72 18.84 2.72
CA GLY A 134 12.17 18.84 1.32
C GLY A 134 11.86 17.55 0.55
N ALA A 135 11.37 16.49 1.20
CA ALA A 135 10.92 15.31 0.50
C ALA A 135 9.69 15.63 -0.40
N PRO A 136 9.63 15.08 -1.62
CA PRO A 136 8.48 15.28 -2.50
C PRO A 136 7.20 14.72 -1.87
N PRO A 137 6.08 15.48 -1.87
CA PRO A 137 4.82 15.01 -1.32
C PRO A 137 4.17 13.96 -2.23
N ALA A 138 3.25 13.15 -1.69
CA ALA A 138 2.40 12.28 -2.50
C ALA A 138 1.43 13.07 -3.41
N GLY A 139 1.16 14.34 -3.12
CA GLY A 139 0.22 15.16 -3.89
C GLY A 139 -1.25 14.86 -3.58
N GLY A 140 -2.16 15.49 -4.34
CA GLY A 140 -3.59 15.48 -4.03
C GLY A 140 -4.29 14.13 -4.24
N SER A 141 -5.09 13.74 -3.26
CA SER A 141 -5.96 12.56 -3.34
C SER A 141 -7.37 12.90 -3.79
N ASP A 142 -8.08 11.95 -4.38
CA ASP A 142 -9.51 12.09 -4.60
C ASP A 142 -10.25 12.18 -3.24
N TRP A 143 -11.44 12.81 -3.27
CA TRP A 143 -12.28 12.94 -2.08
C TRP A 143 -12.60 11.57 -1.45
N PRO A 144 -12.61 11.49 -0.10
CA PRO A 144 -13.00 10.29 0.64
C PRO A 144 -14.31 9.72 0.14
N LYS A 145 -14.42 8.39 0.04
CA LYS A 145 -15.66 7.75 -0.40
C LYS A 145 -16.68 7.78 0.74
N GLU A 146 -17.94 7.97 0.37
CA GLU A 146 -19.07 7.92 1.33
C GLU A 146 -19.23 6.52 1.96
N LYS A 147 -18.91 5.47 1.20
CA LYS A 147 -18.97 4.09 1.68
C LYS A 147 -17.87 3.72 2.68
N ALA A 148 -16.79 4.50 2.76
CA ALA A 148 -15.72 4.29 3.73
C ALA A 148 -16.23 4.69 5.11
N THR A 149 -16.61 3.67 5.90
CA THR A 149 -17.09 3.83 7.27
C THR A 149 -15.95 3.98 8.27
N MET A 150 -14.72 3.68 7.85
CA MET A 150 -13.49 3.99 8.57
C MET A 150 -12.59 4.89 7.72
N ARG A 151 -12.07 5.95 8.34
CA ARG A 151 -11.03 6.85 7.81
C ARG A 151 -9.93 7.04 8.86
N GLY A 152 -8.73 6.56 8.57
CA GLY A 152 -7.57 6.64 9.45
C GLY A 152 -6.56 7.69 9.00
N LEU A 153 -6.14 8.55 9.93
CA LEU A 153 -4.93 9.33 9.78
C LEU A 153 -3.83 8.65 10.61
N LEU A 154 -2.89 8.02 9.93
CA LEU A 154 -1.80 7.28 10.56
C LEU A 154 -0.67 8.24 10.94
N PRO A 155 -0.03 8.07 12.11
CA PRO A 155 1.14 8.86 12.47
C PRO A 155 2.30 8.50 11.53
N ILE A 156 3.15 9.49 11.24
CA ILE A 156 4.41 9.22 10.53
C ILE A 156 5.37 8.44 11.44
N PRO A 157 6.22 7.57 10.87
CA PRO A 157 7.31 6.92 11.63
C PRO A 157 8.30 7.95 12.18
N ALA A 158 8.84 7.68 13.37
CA ALA A 158 10.01 8.41 13.90
C ALA A 158 11.30 7.97 13.19
N GLU A 159 12.37 8.76 13.31
CA GLU A 159 13.69 8.39 12.78
C GLU A 159 14.15 7.01 13.28
N GLY A 160 14.60 6.15 12.37
CA GLY A 160 14.97 4.75 12.66
C GLY A 160 13.79 3.78 12.77
N PHE A 161 12.55 4.25 12.58
CA PHE A 161 11.34 3.44 12.58
C PHE A 161 10.67 3.41 11.21
N VAL A 162 9.82 2.41 11.03
CA VAL A 162 8.90 2.24 9.91
C VAL A 162 7.48 2.05 10.47
N VAL A 163 6.49 2.46 9.69
CA VAL A 163 5.10 2.09 9.94
C VAL A 163 4.67 1.09 8.87
N HIS A 164 4.24 -0.09 9.33
CA HIS A 164 3.66 -1.12 8.49
C HIS A 164 2.14 -1.14 8.65
N VAL A 165 1.41 -1.22 7.55
CA VAL A 165 -0.01 -1.61 7.54
C VAL A 165 -0.08 -3.03 7.00
N ASP A 166 -0.31 -3.98 7.90
CA ASP A 166 -0.39 -5.40 7.63
C ASP A 166 -1.86 -5.79 7.40
N VAL A 167 -2.10 -6.48 6.28
CA VAL A 167 -3.43 -6.95 5.87
C VAL A 167 -3.48 -8.46 5.96
N PHE A 168 -4.33 -8.97 6.85
CA PHE A 168 -4.52 -10.40 7.06
C PHE A 168 -5.86 -10.84 6.50
N LEU A 169 -5.89 -11.98 5.84
CA LEU A 169 -7.11 -12.64 5.39
C LEU A 169 -7.30 -13.93 6.16
N ARG A 170 -8.45 -14.08 6.81
CA ARG A 170 -8.93 -15.36 7.33
C ARG A 170 -10.07 -15.87 6.46
N TYR A 171 -9.93 -17.07 5.95
CA TYR A 171 -10.91 -17.70 5.05
C TYR A 171 -11.66 -18.89 5.70
N ASP A 172 -11.63 -18.97 7.03
CA ASP A 172 -12.48 -19.83 7.87
C ASP A 172 -13.72 -19.04 8.33
N SER A 173 -14.91 -19.46 7.88
CA SER A 173 -16.17 -18.77 8.14
C SER A 173 -16.64 -18.88 9.59
N GLU A 174 -16.22 -19.91 10.32
CA GLU A 174 -16.67 -20.18 11.71
C GLU A 174 -15.97 -19.30 12.74
N ARG A 175 -14.89 -18.61 12.36
CA ARG A 175 -14.07 -17.80 13.26
C ARG A 175 -14.19 -16.31 12.95
N GLY A 176 -13.99 -15.48 13.98
CA GLY A 176 -13.87 -14.03 13.84
C GLY A 176 -12.62 -13.60 13.05
N PRO A 177 -12.38 -12.30 12.84
CA PRO A 177 -11.17 -11.81 12.18
C PRO A 177 -9.88 -12.29 12.86
N TYR A 178 -8.77 -12.25 12.14
CA TYR A 178 -7.47 -12.60 12.72
C TYR A 178 -6.77 -11.36 13.27
N TRP A 179 -6.22 -11.49 14.47
CA TRP A 179 -5.36 -10.48 15.07
C TRP A 179 -4.02 -11.13 15.42
N PRO A 180 -2.88 -10.61 14.94
CA PRO A 180 -1.56 -11.20 15.15
C PRO A 180 -1.09 -11.14 16.62
N HIS A 181 -1.74 -10.33 17.45
CA HIS A 181 -1.55 -10.29 18.91
C HIS A 181 -2.91 -10.43 19.60
N SER A 182 -2.90 -10.51 20.94
CA SER A 182 -4.14 -10.51 21.71
C SER A 182 -4.98 -9.28 21.38
N GLU A 183 -6.31 -9.42 21.39
CA GLU A 183 -7.20 -8.27 21.12
C GLU A 183 -6.95 -7.13 22.11
N GLU A 184 -6.65 -7.46 23.37
CA GLU A 184 -6.26 -6.49 24.38
C GLU A 184 -5.04 -5.67 23.96
N ALA A 185 -4.00 -6.32 23.42
CA ALA A 185 -2.81 -5.63 22.94
C ALA A 185 -3.12 -4.72 21.73
N ILE A 186 -3.91 -5.21 20.77
CA ILE A 186 -4.32 -4.42 19.59
C ILE A 186 -5.12 -3.19 20.02
N ARG A 187 -6.04 -3.32 20.99
CA ARG A 187 -6.82 -2.20 21.53
C ARG A 187 -5.94 -1.22 22.31
N ALA A 188 -5.06 -1.72 23.18
CA ALA A 188 -4.17 -0.90 23.98
C ALA A 188 -3.23 -0.05 23.11
N GLN A 189 -2.74 -0.63 22.01
CA GLN A 189 -1.87 0.05 21.05
C GLN A 189 -2.63 0.88 20.01
N ARG A 190 -3.97 0.79 19.98
CA ARG A 190 -4.82 1.39 18.95
C ARG A 190 -4.35 1.01 17.53
N ALA A 191 -3.93 -0.24 17.36
CA ALA A 191 -3.30 -0.72 16.14
C ALA A 191 -4.31 -1.19 15.07
N GLY A 192 -5.56 -1.47 15.44
CA GLY A 192 -6.57 -1.94 14.48
C GLY A 192 -7.20 -0.81 13.66
N LEU A 193 -7.29 -1.00 12.34
CA LEU A 193 -8.18 -0.21 11.46
C LEU A 193 -9.55 -0.88 11.26
N GLY A 194 -9.77 -2.03 11.87
CA GLY A 194 -10.99 -2.84 11.75
C GLY A 194 -10.84 -4.01 10.78
N PHE A 195 -11.98 -4.60 10.44
CA PHE A 195 -12.07 -5.70 9.48
C PHE A 195 -13.26 -5.56 8.55
N MET A 196 -13.30 -6.39 7.51
CA MET A 196 -14.42 -6.47 6.57
C MET A 196 -14.73 -7.93 6.25
N THR A 197 -16.01 -8.24 6.04
CA THR A 197 -16.47 -9.57 5.64
C THR A 197 -16.95 -9.54 4.18
N ASN A 198 -16.57 -10.53 3.38
CA ASN A 198 -17.10 -10.71 2.01
C ASN A 198 -18.29 -11.69 2.01
N SER A 199 -18.87 -11.98 0.83
CA SER A 199 -20.01 -12.90 0.72
C SER A 199 -19.67 -14.39 0.94
N LEU A 200 -18.39 -14.72 1.17
CA LEU A 200 -17.92 -16.07 1.53
C LEU A 200 -17.65 -16.20 3.03
N ASP A 201 -18.04 -15.19 3.83
CA ASP A 201 -17.70 -15.07 5.26
C ASP A 201 -16.19 -15.01 5.55
N TRP A 202 -15.36 -14.76 4.52
CA TRP A 202 -13.94 -14.47 4.70
C TRP A 202 -13.80 -13.09 5.34
N LYS A 203 -12.82 -12.95 6.24
CA LYS A 203 -12.61 -11.74 7.04
C LYS A 203 -11.23 -11.19 6.76
N LEU A 204 -11.18 -9.97 6.24
CA LEU A 204 -9.95 -9.22 5.99
C LEU A 204 -9.78 -8.18 7.10
N SER A 205 -8.71 -8.31 7.89
CA SER A 205 -8.39 -7.45 9.03
C SER A 205 -7.12 -6.66 8.77
N VAL A 206 -7.08 -5.41 9.25
CA VAL A 206 -6.02 -4.45 8.95
C VAL A 206 -5.42 -3.92 10.23
N VAL A 207 -4.09 -4.04 10.37
CA VAL A 207 -3.35 -3.72 11.59
C VAL A 207 -2.16 -2.83 11.27
N VAL A 208 -1.99 -1.76 12.03
CA VAL A 208 -0.89 -0.79 11.94
C VAL A 208 0.15 -1.14 12.98
N PHE A 209 1.40 -1.29 12.55
CA PHE A 209 2.54 -1.51 13.41
C PHE A 209 3.57 -0.42 13.22
N GLN A 210 4.08 0.11 14.33
CA GLN A 210 5.32 0.88 14.33
C GLN A 210 6.44 -0.04 14.80
N ARG A 211 7.49 -0.18 13.99
CA ARG A 211 8.61 -1.10 14.23
C ARG A 211 9.92 -0.41 13.95
N ARG A 212 11.00 -0.94 14.51
CA ARG A 212 12.33 -0.47 14.10
C ARG A 212 12.59 -0.92 12.66
N ALA A 213 13.26 -0.07 11.89
CA ALA A 213 13.54 -0.34 10.48
C ALA A 213 14.42 -1.59 10.26
N ASP A 214 15.17 -2.02 11.29
CA ASP A 214 16.07 -3.17 11.26
C ASP A 214 15.42 -4.51 11.67
N GLU A 215 14.20 -4.50 12.23
CA GLU A 215 13.53 -5.71 12.73
C GLU A 215 12.92 -6.56 11.61
N GLU A 216 12.21 -5.92 10.67
CA GLU A 216 11.68 -6.55 9.47
C GLU A 216 12.01 -5.62 8.29
N PRO A 217 13.24 -5.71 7.75
CA PRO A 217 13.74 -4.78 6.78
C PRO A 217 12.93 -4.89 5.49
N ASP A 218 12.63 -3.73 4.91
CA ASP A 218 12.00 -3.62 3.62
C ASP A 218 12.86 -4.29 2.53
N PRO A 219 12.30 -5.21 1.73
CA PRO A 219 13.05 -5.96 0.72
C PRO A 219 13.63 -5.07 -0.40
N CYS A 220 13.11 -3.85 -0.58
CA CYS A 220 13.61 -2.90 -1.57
C CYS A 220 14.86 -2.14 -1.11
N GLY A 221 15.18 -2.16 0.19
CA GLY A 221 16.29 -1.38 0.75
C GLY A 221 16.13 0.14 0.63
N ASP A 222 17.25 0.86 0.75
CA ASP A 222 17.32 2.29 0.44
C ASP A 222 17.60 2.47 -1.05
N LEU A 223 16.67 3.12 -1.76
CA LEU A 223 16.78 3.41 -3.19
C LEU A 223 17.25 4.82 -3.49
N ARG A 224 17.23 5.70 -2.48
CA ARG A 224 17.70 7.08 -2.61
C ARG A 224 19.22 7.13 -2.56
N ASP A 225 19.81 6.31 -1.68
CA ASP A 225 21.24 6.36 -1.36
C ASP A 225 21.63 7.80 -0.97
N ASP A 226 22.76 8.30 -1.47
CA ASP A 226 23.21 9.67 -1.23
C ASP A 226 22.51 10.74 -2.10
N THR A 227 21.48 10.38 -2.88
CA THR A 227 20.82 11.33 -3.79
C THR A 227 20.11 12.44 -3.01
N PRO A 228 20.34 13.72 -3.37
CA PRO A 228 19.62 14.85 -2.79
C PRO A 228 18.10 14.76 -3.00
N LEU A 229 17.31 15.20 -2.01
CA LEU A 229 15.84 15.08 -2.02
C LEU A 229 15.17 15.80 -3.19
N ASP A 230 15.73 16.93 -3.63
CA ASP A 230 15.26 17.70 -4.78
C ASP A 230 15.53 17.01 -6.12
N ARG A 231 16.37 15.96 -6.12
CA ARG A 231 16.61 15.04 -7.24
C ARG A 231 15.84 13.72 -7.09
N CYS A 232 14.87 13.65 -6.19
CA CYS A 232 14.05 12.46 -5.95
C CYS A 232 12.58 12.66 -6.31
N ARG A 233 11.90 11.54 -6.55
CA ARG A 233 10.45 11.39 -6.60
C ARG A 233 10.00 10.48 -5.47
N ARG A 234 8.80 10.71 -4.96
CA ARG A 234 8.12 9.72 -4.13
C ARG A 234 7.49 8.67 -5.04
N GLY A 235 7.56 7.40 -4.69
CA GLY A 235 6.93 6.31 -5.42
C GLY A 235 6.69 5.09 -4.55
N TYR A 236 6.28 4.00 -5.19
CA TYR A 236 6.17 2.68 -4.56
C TYR A 236 6.94 1.62 -5.35
N ALA A 237 7.50 0.68 -4.62
CA ALA A 237 7.92 -0.62 -5.13
C ALA A 237 6.90 -1.67 -4.70
N ALA A 238 6.57 -2.58 -5.62
CA ALA A 238 5.84 -3.79 -5.31
C ALA A 238 6.78 -4.99 -5.47
N ILE A 239 6.91 -5.81 -4.43
CA ILE A 239 7.74 -7.03 -4.43
C ILE A 239 6.93 -8.15 -3.79
N VAL A 240 6.92 -9.33 -4.42
CA VAL A 240 6.43 -10.56 -3.80
C VAL A 240 7.64 -11.31 -3.27
N GLU A 241 7.70 -11.52 -1.96
CA GLU A 241 8.76 -12.32 -1.34
C GLU A 241 8.54 -13.83 -1.55
N ASP A 242 9.59 -14.62 -1.32
CA ASP A 242 9.56 -16.08 -1.46
C ASP A 242 8.52 -16.76 -0.55
N ASP A 243 8.13 -16.11 0.55
CA ASP A 243 7.09 -16.60 1.46
C ASP A 243 5.66 -16.27 0.99
N GLY A 244 5.53 -15.58 -0.15
CA GLY A 244 4.26 -15.23 -0.79
C GLY A 244 3.65 -13.91 -0.36
N LEU A 245 4.26 -13.17 0.59
CA LEU A 245 3.79 -11.84 1.00
C LEU A 245 4.04 -10.79 -0.10
N LEU A 246 3.02 -9.98 -0.40
CA LEU A 246 3.19 -8.78 -1.21
C LEU A 246 3.60 -7.61 -0.31
N TRP A 247 4.78 -7.06 -0.59
CA TRP A 247 5.23 -5.78 -0.04
C TRP A 247 4.91 -4.64 -1.01
N LEU A 248 4.31 -3.58 -0.46
CA LEU A 248 4.14 -2.29 -1.11
C LEU A 248 4.93 -1.25 -0.32
N CYS A 249 6.11 -0.89 -0.83
CA CYS A 249 7.08 -0.09 -0.12
C CYS A 249 7.14 1.34 -0.66
N GLU A 250 6.81 2.31 0.16
CA GLU A 250 6.89 3.73 -0.21
C GLU A 250 8.34 4.20 -0.15
N LYS A 251 8.82 4.83 -1.22
CA LYS A 251 10.23 5.16 -1.41
C LYS A 251 10.47 6.54 -1.99
N LEU A 252 11.62 7.11 -1.67
CA LEU A 252 12.25 8.16 -2.46
C LEU A 252 13.13 7.53 -3.54
N ILE A 253 12.94 7.99 -4.77
CA ILE A 253 13.51 7.40 -5.98
C ILE A 253 14.26 8.49 -6.75
N PRO A 254 15.57 8.34 -7.01
CA PRO A 254 16.32 9.28 -7.84
C PRO A 254 15.68 9.49 -9.22
N PHE A 255 15.78 10.70 -9.76
CA PHE A 255 15.51 10.89 -11.18
C PHE A 255 16.51 10.05 -12.00
N PRO A 256 16.08 9.44 -13.12
CA PRO A 256 17.07 8.95 -14.08
C PRO A 256 17.92 10.15 -14.49
N ASP A 257 19.24 10.03 -14.34
CA ASP A 257 20.15 11.06 -14.84
C ASP A 257 19.79 11.32 -16.30
N GLU A 258 19.55 12.59 -16.66
CA GLU A 258 19.64 12.97 -18.06
C GLU A 258 21.07 12.62 -18.44
N VAL A 259 21.26 11.54 -19.20
CA VAL A 259 22.52 11.30 -19.87
C VAL A 259 22.71 12.51 -20.75
N GLU A 260 23.52 13.47 -20.31
CA GLU A 260 24.05 14.51 -21.17
C GLU A 260 24.67 13.76 -22.34
N SER A 261 23.99 13.77 -23.48
CA SER A 261 24.61 13.38 -24.72
C SER A 261 25.69 14.41 -24.98
N GLU A 262 26.91 14.13 -24.51
CA GLU A 262 28.14 14.70 -25.02
C GLU A 262 28.21 14.35 -26.51
N THR A 263 27.49 15.13 -27.32
CA THR A 263 27.85 15.31 -28.72
C THR A 263 28.74 16.53 -28.74
N SER A 264 29.97 16.36 -28.27
CA SER A 264 31.07 17.23 -28.68
C SER A 264 31.33 16.98 -30.16
N ALA A 265 30.55 17.60 -31.03
CA ALA A 265 31.00 17.91 -32.39
C ALA A 265 31.55 19.33 -32.36
N ALA A 266 32.69 19.49 -31.70
CA ALA A 266 33.59 20.60 -31.95
C ALA A 266 34.33 20.30 -33.27
N ASP A 267 34.19 21.21 -34.22
CA ASP A 267 35.13 21.59 -35.27
C ASP A 267 36.20 20.55 -35.68
N SER A 268 36.03 19.99 -36.88
CA SER A 268 37.10 19.74 -37.87
C SER A 268 36.50 19.49 -39.25
#